data_AF-A0A1V4WKT5-F1
#
_entry.id   AF-A0A1V4WKT5-F1
#
_cell.length_a   1.000
_cell.length_b   1.000
_cell.length_c   1.000
_cell.angle_alpha   90.00
_cell.angle_beta   90.00
_cell.angle_gamma   90.00
#
_symmetry.space_group_name_H-M   'P 1'
#
loop_
_entity.id
_entity.type
_entity.pdbx_description
1 polymer ?
#
loop_
_entity_poly.entity_id
_entity_poly.type
_entity_poly.pdbx_seq_one_letter_code
_entity_poly.pdbx_strand_id
1 'polypeptide(L)'
;MKMYDCVPGLEFDDKDDLEQSPAWFLDGTHSVPPWTPMFGWFWVNFCRHGMQYGAETLHLPTTKGWDWRFRNGGGYLTILLVDSDEEKREREAKFRQAIRPFLEDYDGLWSGFVNEMLGRYEKIKTVDGEGASNIELLANFEYGIDTCRRMWEIHMYMMYGTYMPYVLFEQLCKHLLGIDDTHPDFHRLMSGFDNESFRVDRGLWEYSKKLRDMGLDVLVANARPTEWEGKLQSDEKGRDFLKEFRVFIDTKAGWRMERMAEINVPTWSEDLSQAFDKMAIYLKTGGEFDLDGKRQRLEQERKEAEKEVLGRISPEQRGWFSVLLKIAQNSSRFSEEHDHYLDLYTHAVLRKTCVDLGKRFAQGGAIAKTDDIFFLMPDEVRRAGINPGKFNLKGVVARRRAEWAEWDKAGNPPIILKKDFGLADAMEFMVKSLDPIALKVVVGKLPEARPELKADLYGTCGSPGMAEGPARLIFKEEDLAAVQEGDILVSVSTSPAWTPIFGMIKGVVVDRGGSLSHAAIVGREYGIPVVMNVFEGTTKIRSGQRIRIDANLGTVFILDK
;
A
#
# COMPACT_ATOMS: atom_id res chain seq x y z
N MET A 1 -35.67 16.92 0.74
CA MET A 1 -34.22 16.75 0.80
C MET A 1 -33.84 16.54 2.26
N LYS A 2 -33.34 15.37 2.66
CA LYS A 2 -32.84 15.18 4.04
C LYS A 2 -31.41 15.72 4.05
N MET A 3 -30.98 16.37 5.13
CA MET A 3 -29.59 16.85 5.24
C MET A 3 -28.55 15.72 5.06
N TYR A 4 -28.93 14.48 5.41
CA TYR A 4 -28.16 13.26 5.13
C TYR A 4 -27.96 12.99 3.63
N ASP A 5 -28.88 13.43 2.77
CA ASP A 5 -28.76 13.34 1.31
C ASP A 5 -27.86 14.49 0.76
N CYS A 6 -27.27 15.34 1.60
CA CYS A 6 -26.69 16.64 1.22
C CYS A 6 -25.32 16.95 1.84
N VAL A 7 -24.67 16.00 2.49
CA VAL A 7 -23.31 16.19 3.03
C VAL A 7 -22.51 14.90 2.90
N PRO A 8 -21.28 14.91 2.36
CA PRO A 8 -20.71 15.76 1.30
C PRO A 8 -20.83 15.07 -0.08
N GLY A 9 -20.91 15.85 -1.18
CA GLY A 9 -20.97 15.39 -2.59
C GLY A 9 -19.71 14.67 -3.07
N LEU A 10 -19.38 13.59 -2.37
CA LEU A 10 -18.25 12.72 -2.60
C LEU A 10 -18.76 11.31 -2.97
N GLU A 11 -20.07 11.04 -2.94
CA GLU A 11 -20.64 9.93 -3.69
C GLU A 11 -20.58 10.20 -5.20
N PHE A 12 -20.38 9.15 -5.98
CA PHE A 12 -20.36 9.24 -7.43
C PHE A 12 -21.75 9.61 -7.98
N ASP A 13 -21.85 10.72 -8.70
CA ASP A 13 -23.04 11.13 -9.46
C ASP A 13 -22.79 10.88 -10.96
N ASP A 14 -23.55 9.93 -11.53
CA ASP A 14 -23.37 9.52 -12.94
C ASP A 14 -23.49 10.68 -13.94
N LYS A 15 -24.21 11.76 -13.60
CA LYS A 15 -24.39 12.90 -14.51
C LYS A 15 -23.26 13.91 -14.35
N ASP A 16 -23.09 14.44 -13.15
CA ASP A 16 -22.21 15.58 -12.91
C ASP A 16 -20.74 15.14 -12.96
N ASP A 17 -20.38 13.96 -12.45
CA ASP A 17 -18.99 13.48 -12.46
C ASP A 17 -18.53 13.03 -13.87
N LEU A 18 -19.43 12.50 -14.71
CA LEU A 18 -19.11 12.19 -16.12
C LEU A 18 -19.11 13.43 -17.04
N GLU A 19 -19.69 14.53 -16.59
CA GLU A 19 -19.52 15.84 -17.21
C GLU A 19 -18.17 16.45 -16.84
N GLN A 20 -17.74 16.32 -15.58
CA GLN A 20 -16.43 16.77 -15.08
C GLN A 20 -15.27 16.00 -15.71
N SER A 21 -15.33 14.66 -15.75
CA SER A 21 -14.28 13.81 -16.30
C SER A 21 -14.85 12.62 -17.07
N PRO A 22 -14.32 12.30 -18.26
CA PRO A 22 -14.87 11.24 -19.10
C PRO A 22 -14.51 9.82 -18.61
N ALA A 23 -13.56 9.66 -17.67
CA ALA A 23 -13.13 8.38 -17.15
C ALA A 23 -12.82 8.41 -15.66
N TRP A 24 -13.37 7.44 -14.95
CA TRP A 24 -13.17 7.24 -13.51
C TRP A 24 -12.74 5.81 -13.23
N PHE A 25 -11.59 5.64 -12.59
CA PHE A 25 -10.91 4.37 -12.42
C PHE A 25 -11.14 3.84 -11.00
N LEU A 26 -11.49 2.56 -10.88
CA LEU A 26 -11.60 1.92 -9.58
C LEU A 26 -10.21 1.74 -8.97
N ASP A 27 -10.06 2.16 -7.72
CA ASP A 27 -8.93 1.75 -6.88
C ASP A 27 -9.16 0.34 -6.34
N GLY A 28 -8.91 -0.65 -7.20
CA GLY A 28 -9.10 -2.05 -6.86
C GLY A 28 -8.14 -2.56 -5.78
N THR A 29 -7.01 -1.89 -5.57
CA THR A 29 -6.00 -2.30 -4.58
C THR A 29 -6.49 -2.06 -3.16
N HIS A 30 -7.11 -0.91 -2.90
CA HIS A 30 -7.51 -0.53 -1.54
C HIS A 30 -8.99 -0.79 -1.28
N SER A 31 -9.84 -0.77 -2.30
CA SER A 31 -11.31 -0.88 -2.17
C SER A 31 -11.89 -2.26 -2.49
N VAL A 32 -11.03 -3.28 -2.58
CA VAL A 32 -11.44 -4.69 -2.65
C VAL A 32 -10.75 -5.45 -1.52
N PRO A 33 -11.49 -6.03 -0.55
CA PRO A 33 -12.95 -5.97 -0.37
C PRO A 33 -13.50 -4.53 -0.17
N PRO A 34 -14.82 -4.29 -0.32
CA PRO A 34 -15.39 -2.95 -0.24
C PRO A 34 -15.10 -2.25 1.10
N TRP A 35 -14.95 -0.93 1.05
CA TRP A 35 -14.74 -0.10 2.22
C TRP A 35 -15.96 -0.05 3.13
N THR A 36 -15.71 0.09 4.43
CA THR A 36 -16.75 0.55 5.35
C THR A 36 -17.12 2.02 5.08
N PRO A 37 -18.34 2.46 5.43
CA PRO A 37 -18.72 3.86 5.29
C PRO A 37 -17.76 4.84 5.97
N MET A 38 -17.31 4.54 7.19
CA MET A 38 -16.35 5.38 7.92
C MET A 38 -15.03 5.48 7.15
N PHE A 39 -14.47 4.36 6.71
CA PHE A 39 -13.18 4.38 6.00
C PHE A 39 -13.28 5.04 4.64
N GLY A 40 -14.35 4.78 3.88
CA GLY A 40 -14.63 5.47 2.62
C GLY A 40 -14.69 6.99 2.81
N TRP A 41 -15.26 7.46 3.92
CA TRP A 41 -15.22 8.89 4.28
C TRP A 41 -13.79 9.39 4.48
N PHE A 42 -12.96 8.71 5.29
CA PHE A 42 -11.58 9.11 5.53
C PHE A 42 -10.75 9.14 4.24
N TRP A 43 -10.86 8.10 3.43
CA TRP A 43 -10.11 7.99 2.19
C TRP A 43 -10.49 9.09 1.20
N VAL A 44 -11.79 9.22 0.89
CA VAL A 44 -12.24 10.17 -0.13
C VAL A 44 -12.09 11.62 0.32
N ASN A 45 -12.13 11.91 1.62
CA ASN A 45 -11.82 13.26 2.10
C ASN A 45 -10.32 13.56 2.10
N PHE A 46 -9.48 12.63 2.57
CA PHE A 46 -8.08 12.96 2.87
C PHE A 46 -7.06 12.45 1.86
N CYS A 47 -7.22 11.28 1.25
CA CYS A 47 -6.36 10.88 0.13
C CYS A 47 -6.54 11.86 -1.05
N ARG A 48 -7.78 12.20 -1.39
CA ARG A 48 -8.12 13.27 -2.36
C ARG A 48 -7.45 14.60 -2.01
N HIS A 49 -7.61 15.05 -0.77
CA HIS A 49 -7.02 16.30 -0.29
C HIS A 49 -5.49 16.27 -0.39
N GLY A 50 -4.86 15.18 0.06
CA GLY A 50 -3.42 14.98 -0.03
C GLY A 50 -2.93 15.03 -1.48
N MET A 51 -3.62 14.35 -2.40
CA MET A 51 -3.27 14.32 -3.82
C MET A 51 -3.21 15.73 -4.41
N GLN A 52 -4.24 16.55 -4.14
CA GLN A 52 -4.28 17.94 -4.60
C GLN A 52 -3.27 18.82 -3.87
N TYR A 53 -3.12 18.63 -2.55
CA TYR A 53 -2.15 19.36 -1.73
C TYR A 53 -0.72 19.16 -2.24
N GLY A 54 -0.30 17.91 -2.45
CA GLY A 54 1.05 17.59 -2.94
C GLY A 54 1.28 18.14 -4.35
N ALA A 55 0.31 17.96 -5.25
CA ALA A 55 0.40 18.45 -6.62
C ALA A 55 0.47 19.98 -6.71
N GLU A 56 -0.34 20.70 -5.93
CA GLU A 56 -0.32 22.17 -5.88
C GLU A 56 0.90 22.72 -5.14
N THR A 57 1.33 22.09 -4.04
CA THR A 57 2.52 22.52 -3.28
C THR A 57 3.80 22.38 -4.10
N LEU A 58 3.91 21.30 -4.87
CA LEU A 58 5.03 21.10 -5.79
C LEU A 58 4.83 21.78 -7.14
N HIS A 59 3.64 22.29 -7.43
CA HIS A 59 3.28 22.85 -8.73
C HIS A 59 3.53 21.86 -9.89
N LEU A 60 3.03 20.62 -9.79
CA LEU A 60 3.19 19.63 -10.85
C LEU A 60 2.71 20.21 -12.19
N PRO A 61 3.51 20.12 -13.28
CA PRO A 61 3.21 20.89 -14.50
C PRO A 61 1.90 20.50 -15.17
N THR A 62 1.56 19.22 -15.17
CA THR A 62 0.52 18.62 -16.02
C THR A 62 -0.73 18.18 -15.28
N THR A 63 -0.71 18.20 -13.95
CA THR A 63 -1.86 17.80 -13.12
C THR A 63 -1.98 18.64 -11.85
N LYS A 64 -3.20 18.79 -11.36
CA LYS A 64 -3.56 19.37 -10.05
C LYS A 64 -3.85 18.30 -9.00
N GLY A 65 -3.37 17.07 -9.23
CA GLY A 65 -3.68 15.91 -8.40
C GLY A 65 -4.97 15.24 -8.85
N TRP A 66 -5.54 14.42 -7.98
CA TRP A 66 -6.68 13.56 -8.32
C TRP A 66 -7.95 13.99 -7.57
N ASP A 67 -9.09 13.63 -8.14
CA ASP A 67 -10.39 13.69 -7.48
C ASP A 67 -10.88 12.27 -7.22
N TRP A 68 -11.69 12.11 -6.17
CA TRP A 68 -12.17 10.80 -5.71
C TRP A 68 -13.67 10.83 -5.43
N ARG A 69 -14.33 9.70 -5.70
CA ARG A 69 -15.73 9.44 -5.38
C ARG A 69 -15.91 8.06 -4.76
N PHE A 70 -16.84 7.97 -3.83
CA PHE A 70 -17.31 6.72 -3.25
C PHE A 70 -18.48 6.17 -4.07
N ARG A 71 -18.45 4.89 -4.43
CA ARG A 71 -19.59 4.18 -5.03
C ARG A 71 -19.60 2.74 -4.57
N ASN A 72 -20.63 2.34 -3.82
CA ASN A 72 -20.84 0.95 -3.37
C ASN A 72 -19.60 0.31 -2.71
N GLY A 73 -18.95 1.03 -1.79
CA GLY A 73 -17.72 0.56 -1.13
C GLY A 73 -16.46 0.67 -1.98
N GLY A 74 -16.56 1.06 -3.25
CA GLY A 74 -15.44 1.33 -4.15
C GLY A 74 -15.01 2.78 -4.14
N GLY A 75 -13.70 3.00 -4.24
CA GLY A 75 -13.13 4.32 -4.52
C GLY A 75 -12.87 4.50 -6.01
N TYR A 76 -13.50 5.49 -6.62
CA TYR A 76 -13.28 5.85 -8.01
C TYR A 76 -12.50 7.14 -8.09
N LEU A 77 -11.41 7.13 -8.87
CA LEU A 77 -10.52 8.28 -9.02
C LEU A 77 -10.54 8.81 -10.46
N THR A 78 -10.30 10.11 -10.60
CA THR A 78 -9.95 10.75 -11.87
C THR A 78 -8.79 11.72 -11.67
N ILE A 79 -8.07 12.00 -12.74
CA ILE A 79 -6.96 12.95 -12.72
C ILE A 79 -7.46 14.34 -13.13
N LEU A 80 -7.04 15.37 -12.39
CA LEU A 80 -7.32 16.77 -12.72
C LEU A 80 -6.18 17.29 -13.60
N LEU A 81 -6.38 17.26 -14.92
CA LEU A 81 -5.38 17.69 -15.89
C LEU A 81 -5.23 19.22 -15.91
N VAL A 82 -4.02 19.69 -16.21
CA VAL A 82 -3.77 21.09 -16.57
C VAL A 82 -3.83 21.20 -18.09
N ASP A 83 -4.84 21.88 -18.62
CA ASP A 83 -5.05 21.93 -20.08
C ASP A 83 -4.16 22.98 -20.78
N SER A 84 -3.97 24.15 -20.15
CA SER A 84 -3.25 25.28 -20.75
C SER A 84 -1.74 25.07 -20.78
N ASP A 85 -1.13 25.19 -21.97
CA ASP A 85 0.33 25.14 -22.12
C ASP A 85 1.05 26.33 -21.47
N GLU A 86 0.37 27.46 -21.29
CA GLU A 86 0.87 28.60 -20.53
C GLU A 86 0.96 28.24 -19.05
N GLU A 87 -0.13 27.70 -18.48
CA GLU A 87 -0.15 27.26 -17.08
C GLU A 87 0.89 26.17 -16.82
N LYS A 88 1.04 25.19 -17.73
CA LYS A 88 2.07 24.15 -17.63
C LYS A 88 3.48 24.75 -17.50
N ARG A 89 3.82 25.74 -18.34
CA ARG A 89 5.14 26.41 -18.30
C ARG A 89 5.36 27.19 -17.00
N GLU A 90 4.33 27.89 -16.51
CA GLU A 90 4.40 28.60 -15.23
C GLU A 90 4.59 27.64 -14.05
N ARG A 91 3.83 26.55 -14.03
CA ARG A 91 3.93 25.50 -13.01
C ARG A 91 5.29 24.82 -13.05
N GLU A 92 5.82 24.50 -14.24
CA GLU A 92 7.16 23.94 -14.40
C GLU A 92 8.26 24.82 -13.79
N ALA A 93 8.19 26.14 -14.00
CA ALA A 93 9.15 27.06 -13.40
C ALA A 93 9.12 27.04 -11.86
N LYS A 94 7.92 26.94 -11.27
CA LYS A 94 7.74 26.83 -9.81
C LYS A 94 8.13 25.45 -9.29
N PHE A 95 7.83 24.37 -10.01
CA PHE A 95 8.23 23.01 -9.67
C PHE A 95 9.74 22.88 -9.50
N ARG A 96 10.53 23.49 -10.40
CA ARG A 96 12.00 23.52 -10.30
C ARG A 96 12.52 24.15 -9.01
N GLN A 97 11.75 25.04 -8.39
CA GLN A 97 12.07 25.61 -7.08
C GLN A 97 11.55 24.72 -5.95
N ALA A 98 10.30 24.26 -6.06
CA ALA A 98 9.64 23.46 -5.03
C ALA A 98 10.29 22.09 -4.78
N ILE A 99 10.96 21.52 -5.78
CA ILE A 99 11.66 20.23 -5.66
C ILE A 99 13.02 20.34 -4.94
N ARG A 100 13.57 21.55 -4.77
CA ARG A 100 14.92 21.76 -4.21
C ARG A 100 15.16 21.08 -2.85
N PRO A 101 14.23 21.12 -1.86
CA PRO A 101 14.45 20.44 -0.59
C PRO A 101 14.75 18.93 -0.74
N PHE A 102 14.13 18.27 -1.72
CA PHE A 102 14.40 16.86 -2.03
C PHE A 102 15.78 16.65 -2.64
N LEU A 103 16.27 17.63 -3.42
CA LEU A 103 17.59 17.58 -4.03
C LEU A 103 18.72 17.90 -3.03
N GLU A 104 18.44 18.76 -2.06
CA GLU A 104 19.43 19.34 -1.15
C GLU A 104 19.59 18.50 0.13
N ASP A 105 18.48 18.08 0.78
CA ASP A 105 18.51 17.30 2.02
C ASP A 105 17.24 16.43 2.19
N TYR A 106 17.16 15.36 1.40
CA TYR A 106 16.05 14.41 1.48
C TYR A 106 15.91 13.79 2.88
N ASP A 107 17.01 13.36 3.50
CA ASP A 107 16.98 12.65 4.78
C ASP A 107 16.52 13.57 5.92
N GLY A 108 16.97 14.82 5.96
CA GLY A 108 16.50 15.82 6.90
C GLY A 108 15.02 16.16 6.71
N LEU A 109 14.57 16.30 5.46
CA LEU A 109 13.17 16.53 5.13
C LEU A 109 12.28 15.38 5.61
N TRP A 110 12.63 14.14 5.23
CA TRP A 110 11.82 12.97 5.56
C TRP A 110 11.81 12.68 7.06
N SER A 111 12.97 12.66 7.71
CA SER A 111 13.04 12.44 9.16
C SER A 111 12.32 13.53 9.96
N GLY A 112 12.30 14.77 9.46
CA GLY A 112 11.48 15.86 10.01
C GLY A 112 9.99 15.52 10.04
N PHE A 113 9.45 15.03 8.92
CA PHE A 113 8.04 14.61 8.84
C PHE A 113 7.75 13.35 9.66
N VAL A 114 8.64 12.36 9.66
CA VAL A 114 8.50 11.17 10.53
C VAL A 114 8.41 11.59 11.99
N ASN A 115 9.29 12.48 12.45
CA ASN A 115 9.25 13.00 13.82
C ASN A 115 7.96 13.78 14.12
N GLU A 116 7.46 14.59 13.18
CA GLU A 116 6.16 15.27 13.30
C GLU A 116 5.04 14.25 13.55
N MET A 117 4.95 13.22 12.70
CA MET A 117 3.89 12.22 12.74
C MET A 117 3.96 11.34 13.99
N LEU A 118 5.15 10.87 14.37
CA LEU A 118 5.34 10.11 15.62
C LEU A 118 4.90 10.92 16.85
N GLY A 119 5.18 12.23 16.87
CA GLY A 119 4.71 13.12 17.93
C GLY A 119 3.18 13.24 17.99
N ARG A 120 2.51 13.31 16.83
CA ARG A 120 1.04 13.29 16.75
C ARG A 120 0.46 11.98 17.25
N TYR A 121 1.04 10.85 16.87
CA TYR A 121 0.58 9.52 17.30
C TYR A 121 0.71 9.35 18.82
N GLU A 122 1.80 9.81 19.42
CA GLU A 122 1.99 9.73 20.87
C GLU A 122 0.88 10.46 21.64
N LYS A 123 0.48 11.64 21.15
CA LYS A 123 -0.64 12.39 21.74
C LYS A 123 -1.96 11.63 21.64
N ILE A 124 -2.21 10.88 20.56
CA ILE A 124 -3.43 10.06 20.42
C ILE A 124 -3.41 8.86 21.39
N LYS A 125 -2.25 8.20 21.51
CA LYS A 125 -2.07 6.97 22.30
C LYS A 125 -2.17 7.19 23.81
N THR A 126 -1.75 8.36 24.29
CA THR A 126 -1.75 8.70 25.73
C THR A 126 -3.15 8.87 26.33
N VAL A 127 -4.20 8.98 25.52
CA VAL A 127 -5.59 9.03 25.99
C VAL A 127 -6.06 7.63 26.39
N ASP A 128 -6.41 7.49 27.68
CA ASP A 128 -6.97 6.27 28.27
C ASP A 128 -8.41 6.03 27.79
N GLY A 129 -8.61 4.98 26.99
CA GLY A 129 -9.92 4.61 26.44
C GLY A 129 -10.97 4.25 27.50
N GLU A 130 -10.56 3.75 28.66
CA GLU A 130 -11.46 3.26 29.71
C GLU A 130 -11.76 4.31 30.78
N GLY A 131 -10.75 5.11 31.15
CA GLY A 131 -10.88 6.15 32.17
C GLY A 131 -11.31 7.52 31.63
N ALA A 132 -11.07 7.83 30.36
CA ALA A 132 -11.39 9.15 29.80
C ALA A 132 -12.89 9.39 29.69
N SER A 133 -13.27 10.64 29.89
CA SER A 133 -14.63 11.13 29.64
C SER A 133 -14.98 11.07 28.15
N ASN A 134 -16.28 11.04 27.84
CA ASN A 134 -16.75 11.10 26.46
C ASN A 134 -16.29 12.36 25.71
N ILE A 135 -16.04 13.47 26.42
CA ILE A 135 -15.52 14.71 25.84
C ILE A 135 -14.07 14.52 25.39
N GLU A 136 -13.25 13.91 26.24
CA GLU A 136 -11.84 13.62 25.94
C GLU A 136 -11.72 12.59 24.80
N LEU A 137 -12.56 11.55 24.79
CA LEU A 137 -12.59 10.56 23.71
C LEU A 137 -12.99 11.19 22.36
N LEU A 138 -14.03 12.04 22.35
CA LEU A 138 -14.44 12.75 21.15
C LEU A 138 -13.34 13.73 20.68
N ALA A 139 -12.71 14.46 21.59
CA ALA A 139 -11.60 15.35 21.25
C ALA A 139 -10.40 14.57 20.67
N ASN A 140 -10.12 13.37 21.20
CA ASN A 140 -9.07 12.51 20.66
C ASN A 140 -9.40 12.01 19.24
N PHE A 141 -10.67 11.65 18.98
CA PHE A 141 -11.14 11.30 17.65
C PHE A 141 -11.01 12.47 16.65
N GLU A 142 -11.40 13.69 17.03
CA GLU A 142 -11.19 14.88 16.18
C GLU A 142 -9.71 15.15 15.91
N TYR A 143 -8.84 14.96 16.91
CA TYR A 143 -7.40 15.07 16.72
C TYR A 143 -6.84 13.94 15.82
N GLY A 144 -7.42 12.74 15.89
CA GLY A 144 -7.17 11.64 14.95
C GLY A 144 -7.56 12.00 13.52
N ILE A 145 -8.70 12.66 13.32
CA ILE A 145 -9.15 13.17 12.00
C ILE A 145 -8.14 14.19 11.46
N ASP A 146 -7.74 15.19 12.26
CA ASP A 146 -6.72 16.16 11.84
C ASP A 146 -5.38 15.50 11.51
N THR A 147 -4.99 14.51 12.32
CA THR A 147 -3.75 13.76 12.10
C THR A 147 -3.80 12.96 10.81
N CYS A 148 -4.95 12.34 10.47
CA CYS A 148 -5.13 11.64 9.20
C CYS A 148 -5.07 12.60 8.00
N ARG A 149 -5.70 13.77 8.08
CA ARG A 149 -5.56 14.82 7.05
C ARG A 149 -4.09 15.23 6.86
N ARG A 150 -3.39 15.54 7.95
CA ARG A 150 -1.98 15.96 7.91
C ARG A 150 -1.07 14.86 7.36
N MET A 151 -1.34 13.61 7.72
CA MET A 151 -0.64 12.46 7.17
C MET A 151 -0.73 12.45 5.64
N TRP A 152 -1.94 12.57 5.07
CA TRP A 152 -2.11 12.53 3.62
C TRP A 152 -1.46 13.71 2.90
N GLU A 153 -1.39 14.89 3.52
CA GLU A 153 -0.61 16.03 3.00
C GLU A 153 0.88 15.69 2.88
N ILE A 154 1.47 15.13 3.95
CA ILE A 154 2.87 14.71 3.98
C ILE A 154 3.10 13.56 2.99
N HIS A 155 2.23 12.56 3.02
CA HIS A 155 2.28 11.36 2.18
C HIS A 155 2.41 11.79 0.72
N MET A 156 1.47 12.59 0.22
CA MET A 156 1.42 12.96 -1.19
C MET A 156 2.49 13.98 -1.57
N TYR A 157 2.82 14.92 -0.68
CA TYR A 157 3.96 15.82 -0.90
C TYR A 157 5.27 15.03 -1.09
N MET A 158 5.55 14.08 -0.20
CA MET A 158 6.77 13.26 -0.28
C MET A 158 6.72 12.29 -1.46
N MET A 159 5.56 11.68 -1.75
CA MET A 159 5.40 10.75 -2.85
C MET A 159 5.64 11.42 -4.20
N TYR A 160 4.99 12.55 -4.49
CA TYR A 160 5.25 13.30 -5.72
C TYR A 160 6.69 13.82 -5.77
N GLY A 161 7.20 14.35 -4.66
CA GLY A 161 8.56 14.89 -4.59
C GLY A 161 9.66 13.84 -4.75
N THR A 162 9.36 12.56 -4.52
CA THR A 162 10.29 11.44 -4.72
C THR A 162 10.09 10.75 -6.06
N TYR A 163 8.84 10.54 -6.50
CA TYR A 163 8.53 9.79 -7.71
C TYR A 163 8.66 10.62 -8.98
N MET A 164 8.48 11.95 -8.93
CA MET A 164 8.80 12.81 -10.08
C MET A 164 10.28 12.73 -10.47
N PRO A 165 11.25 12.89 -9.53
CA PRO A 165 12.66 12.62 -9.83
C PRO A 165 12.94 11.23 -10.40
N TYR A 166 12.24 10.19 -9.96
CA TYR A 166 12.37 8.84 -10.54
C TYR A 166 11.98 8.82 -12.02
N VAL A 167 10.83 9.41 -12.39
CA VAL A 167 10.40 9.51 -13.80
C VAL A 167 11.39 10.34 -14.62
N LEU A 168 11.88 11.46 -14.08
CA LEU A 168 12.89 12.28 -14.76
C LEU A 168 14.22 11.53 -14.95
N PHE A 169 14.62 10.74 -13.96
CA PHE A 169 15.81 9.90 -14.03
C PHE A 169 15.69 8.78 -15.06
N GLU A 170 14.53 8.13 -15.15
CA GLU A 170 14.23 7.16 -16.21
C GLU A 170 14.29 7.80 -17.61
N GLN A 171 13.65 8.95 -17.80
CA GLN A 171 13.69 9.68 -19.07
C GLN A 171 15.12 10.05 -19.46
N LEU A 172 15.93 10.44 -18.48
CA LEU A 172 17.34 10.71 -18.67
C LEU A 172 18.12 9.46 -19.11
N CYS A 173 17.93 8.34 -18.42
CA CYS A 173 18.55 7.07 -18.78
C CYS A 173 18.16 6.66 -20.21
N LYS A 174 16.90 6.85 -20.59
CA LYS A 174 16.43 6.55 -21.94
C LYS A 174 17.10 7.43 -22.98
N HIS A 175 17.26 8.71 -22.70
CA HIS A 175 17.90 9.66 -23.61
C HIS A 175 19.41 9.41 -23.78
N LEU A 176 20.13 9.17 -22.69
CA LEU A 176 21.59 9.05 -22.73
C LEU A 176 22.11 7.64 -23.00
N LEU A 177 21.35 6.61 -22.60
CA LEU A 177 21.80 5.22 -22.57
C LEU A 177 20.88 4.26 -23.32
N GLY A 178 19.68 4.71 -23.71
CA GLY A 178 18.67 3.85 -24.35
C GLY A 178 18.02 2.82 -23.41
N ILE A 179 18.12 3.02 -22.09
CA ILE A 179 17.54 2.12 -21.08
C ILE A 179 16.38 2.79 -20.33
N ASP A 180 15.34 2.03 -19.99
CA ASP A 180 14.19 2.48 -19.19
C ASP A 180 14.01 1.59 -17.95
N ASP A 181 12.91 1.78 -17.22
CA ASP A 181 12.62 1.05 -15.98
C ASP A 181 12.27 -0.43 -16.17
N THR A 182 12.34 -0.95 -17.39
CA THR A 182 12.23 -2.38 -17.71
C THR A 182 13.58 -3.03 -18.04
N HIS A 183 14.66 -2.23 -18.09
CA HIS A 183 15.99 -2.71 -18.45
C HIS A 183 16.76 -3.26 -17.24
N PRO A 184 17.50 -4.39 -17.35
CA PRO A 184 18.27 -4.98 -16.25
C PRO A 184 19.24 -4.01 -15.55
N ASP A 185 19.97 -3.19 -16.31
CA ASP A 185 20.87 -2.16 -15.73
C ASP A 185 20.11 -1.15 -14.86
N PHE A 186 18.89 -0.75 -15.26
CA PHE A 186 18.07 0.17 -14.47
C PHE A 186 17.65 -0.50 -13.16
N HIS A 187 17.23 -1.77 -13.21
CA HIS A 187 16.91 -2.52 -12.00
C HIS A 187 18.12 -2.64 -11.05
N ARG A 188 19.33 -2.90 -11.56
CA ARG A 188 20.56 -2.93 -10.75
C ARG A 188 20.82 -1.59 -10.05
N LEU A 189 20.56 -0.47 -10.71
CA LEU A 189 20.72 0.87 -10.10
C LEU A 189 19.74 1.13 -8.95
N MET A 190 18.61 0.42 -8.91
CA MET A 190 17.45 0.73 -8.06
C MET A 190 17.20 -0.29 -6.93
N SER A 191 18.13 -1.22 -6.70
CA SER A 191 17.96 -2.35 -5.76
C SER A 191 18.99 -2.34 -4.62
N GLY A 192 18.70 -3.06 -3.54
CA GLY A 192 19.62 -3.23 -2.41
C GLY A 192 19.47 -2.16 -1.34
N PHE A 193 18.24 -1.72 -1.07
CA PHE A 193 17.93 -0.72 -0.05
C PHE A 193 17.35 -1.35 1.22
N ASP A 194 17.60 -0.72 2.38
CA ASP A 194 16.94 -1.07 3.64
C ASP A 194 15.66 -0.25 3.83
N ASN A 195 14.73 -0.78 4.61
CA ASN A 195 13.56 -0.04 5.06
C ASN A 195 13.01 -0.62 6.37
N GLU A 196 12.10 0.13 7.00
CA GLU A 196 11.53 -0.28 8.28
C GLU A 196 10.64 -1.53 8.17
N SER A 197 10.00 -1.75 7.02
CA SER A 197 9.20 -2.97 6.80
C SER A 197 10.03 -4.24 6.93
N PHE A 198 11.20 -4.28 6.29
CA PHE A 198 12.13 -5.41 6.35
C PHE A 198 12.69 -5.62 7.76
N ARG A 199 12.88 -4.55 8.53
CA ARG A 199 13.35 -4.65 9.93
C ARG A 199 12.30 -5.27 10.84
N VAL A 200 11.02 -4.94 10.64
CA VAL A 200 9.91 -5.58 11.35
C VAL A 200 9.85 -7.07 11.02
N ASP A 201 9.96 -7.42 9.74
CA ASP A 201 9.97 -8.82 9.27
C ASP A 201 11.16 -9.61 9.82
N ARG A 202 12.35 -9.00 9.83
CA ARG A 202 13.55 -9.57 10.46
C ARG A 202 13.32 -9.81 11.95
N GLY A 203 12.66 -8.88 12.66
CA GLY A 203 12.28 -9.04 14.05
C GLY A 203 11.34 -10.23 14.28
N LEU A 204 10.31 -10.39 13.44
CA LEU A 204 9.42 -11.56 13.50
C LEU A 204 10.18 -12.87 13.27
N TRP A 205 11.11 -12.89 12.30
CA TRP A 205 11.96 -14.05 12.07
C TRP A 205 12.83 -14.35 13.31
N GLU A 206 13.44 -13.34 13.95
CA GLU A 206 14.22 -13.52 15.19
C GLU A 206 13.38 -14.11 16.32
N TYR A 207 12.14 -13.66 16.48
CA TYR A 207 11.22 -14.22 17.47
C TYR A 207 10.76 -15.63 17.11
N SER A 208 10.62 -15.97 15.83
CA SER A 208 10.34 -17.35 15.40
C SER A 208 11.51 -18.29 15.77
N LYS A 209 12.74 -17.84 15.58
CA LYS A 209 13.94 -18.58 15.99
C LYS A 209 14.00 -18.72 17.51
N LYS A 210 13.75 -17.64 18.25
CA LYS A 210 13.72 -17.66 19.73
C LYS A 210 12.67 -18.63 20.25
N LEU A 211 11.48 -18.65 19.64
CA LEU A 211 10.41 -19.59 19.98
C LEU A 211 10.90 -21.05 19.85
N ARG A 212 11.60 -21.38 18.76
CA ARG A 212 12.23 -22.70 18.56
C ARG A 212 13.36 -22.97 19.55
N ASP A 213 14.26 -22.02 19.79
CA ASP A 213 15.40 -22.17 20.71
C ASP A 213 14.93 -22.41 22.16
N MET A 214 13.75 -21.90 22.53
CA MET A 214 13.11 -22.16 23.82
C MET A 214 12.38 -23.50 23.89
N GLY A 215 12.24 -24.22 22.76
CA GLY A 215 11.49 -25.47 22.61
C GLY A 215 9.97 -25.28 22.59
N LEU A 216 9.49 -24.05 22.35
CA LEU A 216 8.07 -23.70 22.35
C LEU A 216 7.39 -24.02 21.02
N ASP A 217 8.16 -24.28 19.96
CA ASP A 217 7.66 -24.68 18.64
C ASP A 217 6.87 -25.99 18.72
N VAL A 218 7.29 -26.91 19.59
CA VAL A 218 6.57 -28.15 19.88
C VAL A 218 5.17 -27.89 20.45
N LEU A 219 5.00 -26.85 21.27
CA LEU A 219 3.70 -26.51 21.86
C LEU A 219 2.70 -25.97 20.82
N VAL A 220 3.21 -25.34 19.76
CA VAL A 220 2.40 -24.67 18.75
C VAL A 220 2.33 -25.42 17.41
N ALA A 221 3.11 -26.48 17.22
CA ALA A 221 3.27 -27.20 15.95
C ALA A 221 1.96 -27.68 15.30
N ASN A 222 0.95 -28.03 16.10
CA ASN A 222 -0.37 -28.48 15.63
C ASN A 222 -1.50 -27.51 16.01
N ALA A 223 -1.16 -26.30 16.45
CA ALA A 223 -2.11 -25.27 16.83
C ALA A 223 -2.21 -24.23 15.71
N ARG A 224 -3.43 -23.73 15.46
CA ARG A 224 -3.59 -22.57 14.59
C ARG A 224 -2.98 -21.34 15.25
N PRO A 225 -2.46 -20.36 14.50
CA PRO A 225 -1.90 -19.13 15.07
C PRO A 225 -2.84 -18.38 16.03
N THR A 226 -4.16 -18.46 15.81
CA THR A 226 -5.19 -17.95 16.74
C THR A 226 -5.22 -18.63 18.11
N GLU A 227 -4.60 -19.80 18.25
CA GLU A 227 -4.53 -20.59 19.49
C GLU A 227 -3.17 -20.45 20.20
N TRP A 228 -2.17 -19.86 19.54
CA TRP A 228 -0.79 -19.81 20.04
C TRP A 228 -0.67 -19.03 21.35
N GLU A 229 -1.33 -17.87 21.46
CA GLU A 229 -1.26 -17.06 22.69
C GLU A 229 -1.72 -17.87 23.90
N GLY A 230 -2.87 -18.55 23.80
CA GLY A 230 -3.38 -19.40 24.89
C GLY A 230 -2.46 -20.58 25.21
N LYS A 231 -1.84 -21.20 24.20
CA LYS A 231 -0.88 -22.29 24.39
C LYS A 231 0.39 -21.81 25.10
N LEU A 232 0.97 -20.72 24.61
CA LEU A 232 2.17 -20.11 25.20
C LEU A 232 1.90 -19.62 26.62
N GLN A 233 0.74 -19.04 26.89
CA GLN A 233 0.37 -18.57 28.23
C GLN A 233 0.30 -19.73 29.26
N SER A 234 -0.02 -20.94 28.81
CA SER A 234 -0.10 -22.12 29.67
C SER A 234 1.26 -22.67 30.11
N ASP A 235 2.34 -22.31 29.41
CA ASP A 235 3.71 -22.73 29.69
C ASP A 235 4.54 -21.62 30.37
N GLU A 236 5.50 -21.98 31.23
CA GLU A 236 6.33 -21.00 31.93
C GLU A 236 7.24 -20.22 30.97
N LYS A 237 7.96 -20.93 30.09
CA LYS A 237 8.80 -20.31 29.07
C LYS A 237 7.95 -19.56 28.05
N GLY A 238 6.75 -20.08 27.76
CA GLY A 238 5.79 -19.42 26.87
C GLY A 238 5.32 -18.07 27.40
N ARG A 239 5.09 -17.92 28.72
CA ARG A 239 4.76 -16.62 29.34
C ARG A 239 5.91 -15.62 29.23
N ASP A 240 7.15 -16.08 29.46
CA ASP A 240 8.33 -15.21 29.32
C ASP A 240 8.52 -14.77 27.87
N PHE A 241 8.35 -15.69 26.91
CA PHE A 241 8.35 -15.38 25.49
C PHE A 241 7.29 -14.33 25.14
N LEU A 242 6.04 -14.54 25.55
CA LEU A 242 4.94 -13.61 25.27
C LEU A 242 5.20 -12.22 25.83
N LYS A 243 5.75 -12.12 27.05
CA LYS A 243 6.09 -10.83 27.66
C LYS A 243 7.07 -10.04 26.82
N GLU A 244 8.15 -10.68 26.35
CA GLU A 244 9.14 -10.04 25.48
C GLU A 244 8.57 -9.73 24.09
N PHE A 245 7.86 -10.69 23.51
CA PHE A 245 7.23 -10.52 22.20
C PHE A 245 6.24 -9.36 22.19
N ARG A 246 5.48 -9.19 23.27
CA ARG A 246 4.55 -8.06 23.43
C ARG A 246 5.27 -6.71 23.43
N VAL A 247 6.44 -6.62 24.05
CA VAL A 247 7.27 -5.40 23.99
C VAL A 247 7.69 -5.11 22.55
N PHE A 248 8.10 -6.11 21.77
CA PHE A 248 8.41 -5.93 20.35
C PHE A 248 7.20 -5.47 19.55
N ILE A 249 6.05 -6.13 19.70
CA ILE A 249 4.81 -5.75 19.04
C ILE A 249 4.44 -4.30 19.40
N ASP A 250 4.31 -3.96 20.67
CA ASP A 250 3.81 -2.64 21.09
C ASP A 250 4.78 -1.48 20.79
N THR A 251 6.06 -1.76 20.50
CA THR A 251 7.06 -0.71 20.20
C THR A 251 7.47 -0.62 18.74
N LYS A 252 7.35 -1.70 17.96
CA LYS A 252 7.89 -1.80 16.59
C LYS A 252 6.90 -2.26 15.54
N ALA A 253 5.97 -3.15 15.88
CA ALA A 253 5.20 -3.89 14.86
C ALA A 253 3.67 -3.80 15.03
N GLY A 254 3.17 -3.30 16.15
CA GLY A 254 1.79 -3.40 16.60
C GLY A 254 0.77 -2.63 15.76
N TRP A 255 1.25 -1.71 14.92
CA TRP A 255 0.46 -0.90 13.98
C TRP A 255 0.24 -1.60 12.64
N ARG A 256 0.83 -2.78 12.42
CA ARG A 256 0.53 -3.61 11.27
C ARG A 256 -0.92 -4.10 11.33
N MET A 257 -1.53 -4.18 10.16
CA MET A 257 -2.91 -4.58 9.95
C MET A 257 -2.97 -5.40 8.67
N GLU A 258 -3.90 -6.36 8.62
CA GLU A 258 -4.10 -7.22 7.46
C GLU A 258 -4.42 -6.41 6.18
N ARG A 259 -5.37 -5.48 6.32
CA ARG A 259 -5.74 -4.54 5.26
C ARG A 259 -5.05 -3.22 5.51
N MET A 260 -4.19 -2.83 4.57
CA MET A 260 -3.53 -1.53 4.58
C MET A 260 -4.58 -0.43 4.70
N ALA A 261 -4.41 0.43 5.71
CA ALA A 261 -5.26 1.58 6.04
C ALA A 261 -6.71 1.32 6.51
N GLU A 262 -7.33 0.16 6.25
CA GLU A 262 -8.74 -0.05 6.64
C GLU A 262 -8.87 -0.21 8.17
N ILE A 263 -9.54 0.75 8.80
CA ILE A 263 -9.65 0.85 10.26
C ILE A 263 -10.61 -0.16 10.90
N ASN A 264 -11.34 -0.96 10.12
CA ASN A 264 -12.30 -1.94 10.64
C ASN A 264 -11.68 -3.30 11.02
N VAL A 265 -10.45 -3.60 10.58
CA VAL A 265 -9.69 -4.82 10.97
C VAL A 265 -8.79 -4.56 12.17
N PRO A 266 -8.55 -5.55 13.06
CA PRO A 266 -7.66 -5.37 14.21
C PRO A 266 -6.19 -5.21 13.81
N THR A 267 -5.45 -4.44 14.61
CA THR A 267 -3.98 -4.36 14.49
C THR A 267 -3.31 -5.55 15.18
N TRP A 268 -2.01 -5.76 14.93
CA TRP A 268 -1.25 -6.83 15.60
C TRP A 268 -1.16 -6.67 17.12
N SER A 269 -1.21 -5.43 17.64
CA SER A 269 -1.32 -5.21 19.09
C SER A 269 -2.69 -5.64 19.66
N GLU A 270 -3.75 -5.59 18.86
CA GLU A 270 -5.08 -6.04 19.28
C GLU A 270 -5.26 -7.56 19.12
N ASP A 271 -4.65 -8.15 18.08
CA ASP A 271 -4.71 -9.57 17.78
C ASP A 271 -3.35 -10.10 17.31
N LEU A 272 -2.65 -10.82 18.19
CA LEU A 272 -1.32 -11.37 17.91
C LEU A 272 -1.35 -12.49 16.86
N SER A 273 -2.52 -13.07 16.56
CA SER A 273 -2.62 -14.21 15.64
C SER A 273 -2.09 -13.87 14.25
N GLN A 274 -2.30 -12.64 13.78
CA GLN A 274 -1.77 -12.16 12.50
C GLN A 274 -0.23 -12.14 12.47
N ALA A 275 0.42 -11.73 13.56
CA ALA A 275 1.87 -11.79 13.67
C ALA A 275 2.37 -13.25 13.77
N PHE A 276 1.63 -14.10 14.48
CA PHE A 276 1.92 -15.52 14.60
C PHE A 276 1.79 -16.26 13.27
N ASP A 277 0.86 -15.89 12.38
CA ASP A 277 0.77 -16.43 11.02
C ASP A 277 2.09 -16.24 10.26
N LYS A 278 2.71 -15.06 10.36
CA LYS A 278 4.01 -14.78 9.74
C LYS A 278 5.15 -15.53 10.41
N MET A 279 5.12 -15.65 11.73
CA MET A 279 6.11 -16.47 12.44
C MET A 279 6.00 -17.95 12.08
N ALA A 280 4.79 -18.47 11.85
CA ALA A 280 4.57 -19.85 11.42
C ALA A 280 5.22 -20.12 10.05
N ILE A 281 5.16 -19.14 9.14
CA ILE A 281 5.89 -19.18 7.86
C ILE A 281 7.39 -19.31 8.12
N TYR A 282 7.99 -18.47 8.96
CA TYR A 282 9.44 -18.55 9.28
C TYR A 282 9.84 -19.84 10.02
N LEU A 283 8.96 -20.37 10.88
CA LEU A 283 9.20 -21.66 11.53
C LEU A 283 9.21 -22.80 10.53
N LYS A 284 8.37 -22.73 9.48
CA LYS A 284 8.30 -23.75 8.44
C LYS A 284 9.52 -23.71 7.51
N THR A 285 9.97 -22.52 7.11
CA THR A 285 11.13 -22.36 6.22
C THR A 285 12.45 -22.65 6.94
N GLY A 286 12.59 -22.19 8.19
CA GLY A 286 13.84 -22.29 8.95
C GLY A 286 14.99 -21.52 8.31
N GLY A 287 16.23 -21.82 8.72
CA GLY A 287 17.42 -21.20 8.14
C GLY A 287 17.69 -19.75 8.60
N GLU A 288 18.47 -19.03 7.79
CA GLU A 288 18.78 -17.60 7.98
C GLU A 288 17.67 -16.69 7.43
N PHE A 289 17.67 -15.42 7.81
CA PHE A 289 16.77 -14.44 7.21
C PHE A 289 17.22 -14.13 5.77
N ASP A 290 16.40 -14.51 4.79
CA ASP A 290 16.73 -14.52 3.36
C ASP A 290 17.31 -13.18 2.84
N LEU A 291 16.78 -12.06 3.34
CA LEU A 291 17.23 -10.73 2.91
C LEU A 291 18.62 -10.33 3.41
N ASP A 292 19.10 -10.84 4.55
CA ASP A 292 20.37 -10.37 5.16
C ASP A 292 21.56 -10.61 4.20
N GLY A 293 21.62 -11.80 3.57
CA GLY A 293 22.66 -12.13 2.59
C GLY A 293 22.40 -11.55 1.19
N LYS A 294 21.14 -11.60 0.71
CA LYS A 294 20.77 -11.11 -0.61
C LYS A 294 20.99 -9.60 -0.76
N ARG A 295 20.65 -8.82 0.25
CA ARG A 295 20.74 -7.35 0.18
C ARG A 295 22.17 -6.84 0.13
N GLN A 296 23.10 -7.46 0.87
CA GLN A 296 24.52 -7.10 0.78
C GLN A 296 25.06 -7.29 -0.65
N ARG A 297 24.65 -8.38 -1.30
CA ARG A 297 24.97 -8.64 -2.70
C ARG A 297 24.34 -7.60 -3.63
N LEU A 298 23.05 -7.31 -3.50
CA LEU A 298 22.35 -6.31 -4.32
C LEU A 298 22.95 -4.90 -4.15
N GLU A 299 23.34 -4.53 -2.94
CA GLU A 299 24.00 -3.24 -2.68
C GLU A 299 25.35 -3.13 -3.42
N GLN A 300 26.12 -4.23 -3.43
CA GLN A 300 27.38 -4.29 -4.17
C GLN A 300 27.15 -4.22 -5.68
N GLU A 301 26.19 -5.00 -6.20
CA GLU A 301 25.79 -4.99 -7.62
C GLU A 301 25.30 -3.61 -8.07
N ARG A 302 24.57 -2.88 -7.21
CA ARG A 302 24.16 -1.50 -7.45
C ARG A 302 25.36 -0.57 -7.55
N LYS A 303 26.29 -0.58 -6.59
CA LYS A 303 27.50 0.25 -6.61
C LYS A 303 28.37 0.00 -7.84
N GLU A 304 28.38 -1.23 -8.34
CA GLU A 304 29.06 -1.59 -9.60
C GLU A 304 28.31 -1.03 -10.81
N ALA A 305 26.98 -1.21 -10.88
CA ALA A 305 26.15 -0.65 -11.93
C ALA A 305 26.26 0.88 -12.00
N GLU A 306 26.31 1.57 -10.86
CA GLU A 306 26.54 3.02 -10.80
C GLU A 306 27.84 3.43 -11.50
N LYS A 307 28.94 2.71 -11.24
CA LYS A 307 30.25 2.98 -11.87
C LYS A 307 30.20 2.71 -13.37
N GLU A 308 29.62 1.58 -13.78
CA GLU A 308 29.48 1.19 -15.19
C GLU A 308 28.63 2.19 -15.99
N VAL A 309 27.51 2.62 -15.42
CA VAL A 309 26.60 3.59 -16.02
C VAL A 309 27.25 4.97 -16.11
N LEU A 310 27.87 5.46 -15.03
CA LEU A 310 28.58 6.74 -15.05
C LEU A 310 29.76 6.74 -16.03
N GLY A 311 30.41 5.60 -16.24
CA GLY A 311 31.47 5.43 -17.24
C GLY A 311 30.99 5.65 -18.69
N ARG A 312 29.72 5.35 -18.98
CA ARG A 312 29.07 5.54 -20.29
C ARG A 312 28.57 6.98 -20.51
N ILE A 313 28.57 7.81 -19.47
CA ILE A 313 28.05 9.19 -19.50
C ILE A 313 29.19 10.18 -19.65
N SER A 314 28.95 11.24 -20.44
CA SER A 314 29.91 12.32 -20.65
C SER A 314 30.25 13.05 -19.34
N PRO A 315 31.51 13.47 -19.10
CA PRO A 315 31.91 14.09 -17.82
C PRO A 315 31.05 15.29 -17.40
N GLU A 316 30.60 16.09 -18.36
CA GLU A 316 29.77 17.29 -18.15
C GLU A 316 28.38 16.94 -17.60
N GLN A 317 27.86 15.75 -17.92
CA GLN A 317 26.52 15.31 -17.50
C GLN A 317 26.51 14.49 -16.20
N ARG A 318 27.67 13.99 -15.75
CA ARG A 318 27.75 13.09 -14.58
C ARG A 318 27.26 13.72 -13.27
N GLY A 319 27.48 15.01 -13.09
CA GLY A 319 27.10 15.71 -11.85
C GLY A 319 25.61 15.65 -11.59
N TRP A 320 24.81 16.14 -12.53
CA TRP A 320 23.36 16.16 -12.38
C TRP A 320 22.72 14.78 -12.54
N PHE A 321 23.30 13.88 -13.36
CA PHE A 321 22.88 12.47 -13.42
C PHE A 321 22.96 11.82 -12.03
N SER A 322 24.07 12.05 -11.31
CA SER A 322 24.27 11.49 -9.96
C SER A 322 23.29 12.06 -8.94
N VAL A 323 22.90 13.33 -9.07
CA VAL A 323 21.88 13.95 -8.22
C VAL A 323 20.52 13.28 -8.43
N LEU A 324 20.08 13.17 -9.68
CA LEU A 324 18.79 12.53 -9.99
C LEU A 324 18.76 11.05 -9.62
N LEU A 325 19.86 10.31 -9.89
CA LEU A 325 20.00 8.92 -9.49
C LEU A 325 19.78 8.73 -7.99
N LYS A 326 20.45 9.52 -7.14
CA LYS A 326 20.35 9.38 -5.67
C LYS A 326 18.93 9.59 -5.17
N ILE A 327 18.19 10.52 -5.76
CA ILE A 327 16.82 10.83 -5.33
C ILE A 327 15.84 9.79 -5.89
N ALA A 328 16.05 9.35 -7.13
CA ALA A 328 15.31 8.22 -7.69
C ALA A 328 15.49 6.99 -6.79
N GLN A 329 16.71 6.70 -6.34
CA GLN A 329 17.02 5.60 -5.41
C GLN A 329 16.26 5.69 -4.07
N ASN A 330 15.90 6.89 -3.61
CA ASN A 330 15.05 7.05 -2.43
C ASN A 330 13.61 6.58 -2.65
N SER A 331 13.14 6.38 -3.90
CA SER A 331 11.77 5.93 -4.17
C SER A 331 11.49 4.55 -3.57
N SER A 332 12.43 3.60 -3.67
CA SER A 332 12.29 2.26 -3.09
C SER A 332 12.19 2.32 -1.56
N ARG A 333 13.08 3.08 -0.90
CA ARG A 333 13.03 3.26 0.57
C ARG A 333 11.76 3.97 1.01
N PHE A 334 11.43 5.09 0.36
CA PHE A 334 10.24 5.87 0.67
C PHE A 334 8.98 5.02 0.51
N SER A 335 8.88 4.22 -0.57
CA SER A 335 7.72 3.38 -0.84
C SER A 335 7.36 2.49 0.33
N GLU A 336 8.34 1.89 1.00
CA GLU A 336 8.07 0.99 2.11
C GLU A 336 8.01 1.72 3.47
N GLU A 337 8.73 2.83 3.62
CA GLU A 337 8.73 3.61 4.87
C GLU A 337 7.47 4.46 5.05
N HIS A 338 6.89 5.02 3.97
CA HIS A 338 5.64 5.77 4.09
C HIS A 338 4.49 4.85 4.50
N ASP A 339 4.43 3.61 3.97
CA ASP A 339 3.47 2.61 4.40
C ASP A 339 3.57 2.36 5.91
N HIS A 340 4.78 2.24 6.45
CA HIS A 340 5.01 2.03 7.88
C HIS A 340 4.62 3.26 8.73
N TYR A 341 5.23 4.41 8.44
CA TYR A 341 5.12 5.59 9.31
C TYR A 341 3.85 6.39 9.09
N LEU A 342 3.27 6.37 7.89
CA LEU A 342 2.11 7.18 7.51
C LEU A 342 0.87 6.30 7.50
N ASP A 343 0.81 5.31 6.63
CA ASP A 343 -0.43 4.61 6.33
C ASP A 343 -0.85 3.67 7.47
N LEU A 344 0.00 2.69 7.82
CA LEU A 344 -0.32 1.71 8.84
C LEU A 344 -0.46 2.36 10.23
N TYR A 345 0.50 3.20 10.63
CA TYR A 345 0.49 3.78 11.97
C TYR A 345 -0.67 4.77 12.17
N THR A 346 -0.94 5.66 11.22
CA THR A 346 -2.07 6.61 11.35
C THR A 346 -3.40 5.89 11.48
N HIS A 347 -3.63 4.89 10.63
CA HIS A 347 -4.91 4.16 10.64
C HIS A 347 -5.04 3.26 11.88
N ALA A 348 -3.94 2.70 12.39
CA ALA A 348 -3.93 1.99 13.67
C ALA A 348 -4.32 2.89 14.86
N VAL A 349 -3.73 4.10 14.97
CA VAL A 349 -4.11 5.02 16.06
C VAL A 349 -5.51 5.58 15.88
N LEU A 350 -5.94 5.84 14.63
CA LEU A 350 -7.31 6.25 14.32
C LEU A 350 -8.31 5.17 14.72
N ARG A 351 -8.04 3.90 14.39
CA ARG A 351 -8.84 2.75 14.81
C ARG A 351 -8.99 2.72 16.32
N LYS A 352 -7.92 2.88 17.09
CA LYS A 352 -8.00 2.93 18.56
C LYS A 352 -9.03 3.97 19.03
N THR A 353 -9.00 5.19 18.47
CA THR A 353 -9.98 6.23 18.85
C THR A 353 -11.42 5.84 18.50
N CYS A 354 -11.64 5.20 17.34
CA CYS A 354 -12.95 4.70 16.94
C CYS A 354 -13.44 3.57 17.86
N VAL A 355 -12.58 2.61 18.21
CA VAL A 355 -12.92 1.49 19.10
C VAL A 355 -13.26 1.99 20.50
N ASP A 356 -12.49 2.93 21.04
CA ASP A 356 -12.75 3.52 22.37
C ASP A 356 -14.12 4.22 22.41
N LEU A 357 -14.46 5.00 21.37
CA LEU A 357 -15.81 5.58 21.22
C LEU A 357 -16.89 4.50 20.99
N GLY A 358 -16.61 3.49 20.17
CA GLY A 358 -17.52 2.39 19.89
C GLY A 358 -17.93 1.64 21.16
N LYS A 359 -16.99 1.41 22.09
CA LYS A 359 -17.28 0.83 23.41
C LYS A 359 -18.25 1.71 24.19
N ARG A 360 -18.03 3.03 24.25
CA ARG A 360 -18.94 3.98 24.93
C ARG A 360 -20.32 4.03 24.30
N PHE A 361 -20.39 3.97 22.98
CA PHE A 361 -21.65 4.02 22.23
C PHE A 361 -22.47 2.74 22.47
N ALA A 362 -21.82 1.57 22.47
CA ALA A 362 -22.46 0.29 22.77
C ALA A 362 -22.95 0.24 24.22
N GLN A 363 -22.11 0.64 25.19
CA GLN A 363 -22.49 0.74 26.61
C GLN A 363 -23.69 1.68 26.83
N GLY A 364 -23.73 2.80 26.11
CA GLY A 364 -24.85 3.75 26.14
C GLY A 364 -26.10 3.26 25.40
N GLY A 365 -26.02 2.20 24.60
CA GLY A 365 -27.13 1.69 23.78
C GLY A 365 -27.40 2.46 22.48
N ALA A 366 -26.48 3.34 22.06
CA ALA A 366 -26.57 4.11 20.82
C ALA A 366 -26.41 3.22 19.58
N ILE A 367 -25.50 2.25 19.67
CA ILE A 367 -25.24 1.18 18.70
C ILE A 367 -25.32 -0.18 19.40
N ALA A 368 -25.34 -1.29 18.66
CA ALA A 368 -25.52 -2.62 19.25
C ALA A 368 -24.21 -3.24 19.73
N LYS A 369 -23.11 -3.03 18.99
CA LYS A 369 -21.77 -3.54 19.32
C LYS A 369 -20.70 -2.50 18.98
N THR A 370 -19.51 -2.64 19.58
CA THR A 370 -18.37 -1.72 19.37
C THR A 370 -18.09 -1.44 17.90
N ASP A 371 -17.97 -2.48 17.08
CA ASP A 371 -17.60 -2.38 15.66
C ASP A 371 -18.69 -1.75 14.77
N ASP A 372 -19.87 -1.46 15.32
CA ASP A 372 -20.88 -0.69 14.59
C ASP A 372 -20.43 0.76 14.38
N ILE A 373 -19.44 1.24 15.13
CA ILE A 373 -18.86 2.57 14.95
C ILE A 373 -18.32 2.77 13.52
N PHE A 374 -17.74 1.74 12.90
CA PHE A 374 -17.17 1.82 11.53
C PHE A 374 -18.24 1.99 10.42
N PHE A 375 -19.52 1.86 10.77
CA PHE A 375 -20.65 2.08 9.87
C PHE A 375 -21.32 3.44 10.08
N LEU A 376 -20.74 4.28 10.93
CA LEU A 376 -21.13 5.67 11.11
C LEU A 376 -20.22 6.61 10.30
N MET A 377 -20.71 7.79 9.98
CA MET A 377 -19.89 8.90 9.48
C MET A 377 -19.36 9.74 10.65
N PRO A 378 -18.24 10.46 10.51
CA PRO A 378 -17.70 11.30 11.59
C PRO A 378 -18.72 12.28 12.18
N ASP A 379 -19.61 12.86 11.39
CA ASP A 379 -20.66 13.77 11.89
C ASP A 379 -21.70 13.07 12.77
N GLU A 380 -21.96 11.78 12.53
CA GLU A 380 -22.83 10.96 13.39
C GLU A 380 -22.11 10.60 14.70
N VAL A 381 -20.78 10.38 14.64
CA VAL A 381 -19.93 10.24 15.83
C VAL A 381 -19.94 11.53 16.65
N ARG A 382 -19.75 12.70 16.02
CA ARG A 382 -19.85 14.01 16.70
C ARG A 382 -21.20 14.21 17.37
N ARG A 383 -22.28 13.85 16.68
CA ARG A 383 -23.65 14.00 17.18
C ARG A 383 -23.88 13.24 18.48
N ALA A 384 -23.38 12.01 18.59
CA ALA A 384 -23.62 11.14 19.75
C ALA A 384 -22.44 11.09 20.74
N GLY A 385 -21.29 11.65 20.38
CA GLY A 385 -20.00 11.48 21.06
C GLY A 385 -20.02 11.77 22.55
N ILE A 386 -20.70 12.85 22.96
CA ILE A 386 -20.73 13.29 24.37
C ILE A 386 -21.75 12.49 25.19
N ASN A 387 -22.94 12.24 24.64
CA ASN A 387 -24.08 11.65 25.36
C ASN A 387 -24.70 10.46 24.60
N PRO A 388 -23.95 9.37 24.36
CA PRO A 388 -24.39 8.31 23.45
C PRO A 388 -25.75 7.72 23.82
N GLY A 389 -26.04 7.54 25.11
CA GLY A 389 -27.32 6.98 25.57
C GLY A 389 -28.57 7.83 25.35
N LYS A 390 -28.44 9.01 24.72
CA LYS A 390 -29.58 9.82 24.26
C LYS A 390 -29.87 9.66 22.77
N PHE A 391 -29.12 8.82 22.06
CA PHE A 391 -29.25 8.60 20.62
C PHE A 391 -29.53 7.14 20.31
N ASN A 392 -30.13 6.90 19.15
CA ASN A 392 -30.34 5.54 18.62
C ASN A 392 -29.90 5.53 17.16
N LEU A 393 -28.71 4.99 16.91
CA LEU A 393 -28.07 4.89 15.59
C LEU A 393 -28.17 3.48 15.01
N LYS A 394 -28.74 2.52 15.75
CA LYS A 394 -28.87 1.11 15.33
C LYS A 394 -29.53 0.93 13.97
N GLY A 395 -30.54 1.75 13.65
CA GLY A 395 -31.20 1.69 12.34
C GLY A 395 -30.30 2.10 11.17
N VAL A 396 -29.47 3.13 11.36
CA VAL A 396 -28.49 3.58 10.35
C VAL A 396 -27.42 2.52 10.12
N VAL A 397 -26.87 1.99 11.22
CA VAL A 397 -25.88 0.91 11.19
C VAL A 397 -26.44 -0.33 10.50
N ALA A 398 -27.64 -0.78 10.87
CA ALA A 398 -28.24 -1.99 10.30
C ALA A 398 -28.43 -1.87 8.79
N ARG A 399 -28.89 -0.71 8.31
CA ARG A 399 -29.01 -0.43 6.87
C ARG A 399 -27.66 -0.49 6.16
N ARG A 400 -26.65 0.23 6.66
CA ARG A 400 -25.32 0.28 6.01
C ARG A 400 -24.56 -1.04 6.07
N ARG A 401 -24.77 -1.86 7.11
CA ARG A 401 -24.25 -3.24 7.16
C ARG A 401 -24.88 -4.12 6.08
N ALA A 402 -26.20 -3.99 5.86
CA ALA A 402 -26.89 -4.72 4.81
C ALA A 402 -26.40 -4.29 3.41
N GLU A 403 -26.25 -2.99 3.18
CA GLU A 403 -25.68 -2.44 1.94
C GLU A 403 -24.26 -2.96 1.69
N TRP A 404 -23.39 -2.87 2.70
CA TRP A 404 -22.00 -3.34 2.61
C TRP A 404 -21.88 -4.83 2.29
N ALA A 405 -22.75 -5.67 2.87
CA ALA A 405 -22.80 -7.10 2.59
C ALA A 405 -23.25 -7.42 1.14
N GLU A 406 -24.02 -6.53 0.50
CA GLU A 406 -24.40 -6.68 -0.90
C GLU A 406 -23.29 -6.17 -1.84
N TRP A 407 -22.56 -5.11 -1.46
CA TRP A 407 -21.41 -4.62 -2.23
C TRP A 407 -20.31 -5.67 -2.36
N ASP A 408 -20.04 -6.40 -1.26
CA ASP A 408 -19.04 -7.46 -1.23
C ASP A 408 -19.35 -8.58 -2.24
N LYS A 409 -20.64 -8.85 -2.49
CA LYS A 409 -21.08 -9.86 -3.47
C LYS A 409 -21.10 -9.34 -4.91
N ALA A 410 -21.49 -8.08 -5.11
CA ALA A 410 -21.71 -7.52 -6.43
C ALA A 410 -20.39 -7.18 -7.15
N GLY A 411 -19.38 -6.76 -6.38
CA GLY A 411 -18.15 -6.19 -6.93
C GLY A 411 -18.38 -4.84 -7.61
N ASN A 412 -17.28 -4.24 -8.06
CA ASN A 412 -17.27 -2.92 -8.69
C ASN A 412 -16.66 -2.98 -10.09
N PRO A 413 -17.24 -2.31 -11.10
CA PRO A 413 -16.61 -2.26 -12.42
C PRO A 413 -15.25 -1.55 -12.32
N PRO A 414 -14.22 -2.01 -13.04
CA PRO A 414 -12.85 -1.47 -12.93
C PRO A 414 -12.74 -0.02 -13.45
N ILE A 415 -13.69 0.41 -14.26
CA ILE A 415 -13.74 1.75 -14.83
C ILE A 415 -15.19 2.15 -15.09
N ILE A 416 -15.50 3.44 -14.92
CA ILE A 416 -16.75 4.07 -15.34
C ILE A 416 -16.39 5.09 -16.42
N LEU A 417 -17.05 4.97 -17.57
CA LEU A 417 -16.76 5.74 -18.77
C LEU A 417 -17.98 6.54 -19.22
N LYS A 418 -17.73 7.73 -19.75
CA LYS A 418 -18.71 8.45 -20.54
C LYS A 418 -19.05 7.63 -21.80
N LYS A 419 -20.32 7.68 -22.23
CA LYS A 419 -20.88 6.80 -23.28
C LYS A 419 -20.05 6.70 -24.57
N ASP A 420 -19.41 7.79 -24.99
CA ASP A 420 -18.63 7.87 -26.23
C ASP A 420 -17.11 7.90 -25.98
N PHE A 421 -16.66 7.47 -24.80
CA PHE A 421 -15.26 7.45 -24.40
C PHE A 421 -14.79 6.00 -24.22
N GLY A 422 -13.89 5.55 -25.09
CA GLY A 422 -13.41 4.18 -25.09
C GLY A 422 -12.29 3.93 -24.07
N LEU A 423 -11.96 2.66 -23.86
CA LEU A 423 -10.84 2.28 -22.99
C LEU A 423 -9.51 2.87 -23.49
N ALA A 424 -9.29 2.90 -24.81
CA ALA A 424 -8.09 3.51 -25.39
C ALA A 424 -7.99 5.01 -25.05
N ASP A 425 -9.11 5.74 -25.15
CA ASP A 425 -9.16 7.17 -24.81
C ASP A 425 -8.92 7.39 -23.31
N ALA A 426 -9.43 6.49 -22.46
CA ALA A 426 -9.19 6.54 -21.02
C ALA A 426 -7.72 6.28 -20.65
N MET A 427 -7.07 5.34 -21.33
CA MET A 427 -5.63 5.13 -21.16
C MET A 427 -4.84 6.33 -21.65
N GLU A 428 -5.20 6.92 -22.80
CA GLU A 428 -4.57 8.14 -23.30
C GLU A 428 -4.75 9.31 -22.33
N PHE A 429 -5.95 9.47 -21.75
CA PHE A 429 -6.24 10.46 -20.72
C PHE A 429 -5.33 10.31 -19.50
N MET A 430 -5.12 9.08 -19.03
CA MET A 430 -4.19 8.83 -17.93
C MET A 430 -2.75 9.13 -18.32
N VAL A 431 -2.29 8.72 -19.50
CA VAL A 431 -0.92 8.97 -19.96
C VAL A 431 -0.64 10.48 -20.13
N LYS A 432 -1.62 11.26 -20.59
CA LYS A 432 -1.52 12.73 -20.72
C LYS A 432 -1.23 13.44 -19.41
N SER A 433 -1.60 12.84 -18.28
CA SER A 433 -1.34 13.43 -16.96
C SER A 433 0.14 13.56 -16.65
N LEU A 434 0.99 12.70 -17.21
CA LEU A 434 2.39 12.52 -16.78
C LEU A 434 2.54 12.38 -15.26
N ASP A 435 1.47 11.94 -14.57
CA ASP A 435 1.44 11.77 -13.13
C ASP A 435 2.29 10.55 -12.74
N PRO A 436 3.29 10.71 -11.85
CA PRO A 436 4.22 9.64 -11.57
C PRO A 436 3.57 8.50 -10.76
N ILE A 437 2.53 8.77 -9.98
CA ILE A 437 1.80 7.76 -9.21
C ILE A 437 0.96 6.92 -10.17
N ALA A 438 0.23 7.57 -11.07
CA ALA A 438 -0.56 6.88 -12.10
C ALA A 438 0.36 6.04 -13.00
N LEU A 439 1.46 6.63 -13.48
CA LEU A 439 2.37 6.00 -14.43
C LEU A 439 3.25 4.91 -13.83
N LYS A 440 3.65 5.01 -12.55
CA LYS A 440 4.67 4.11 -11.97
C LYS A 440 4.16 3.24 -10.82
N VAL A 441 3.02 3.55 -10.23
CA VAL A 441 2.43 2.75 -9.13
C VAL A 441 1.19 2.02 -9.61
N VAL A 442 0.20 2.75 -10.13
CA VAL A 442 -1.14 2.21 -10.39
C VAL A 442 -1.22 1.49 -11.73
N VAL A 443 -0.91 2.17 -12.82
CA VAL A 443 -1.09 1.62 -14.17
C VAL A 443 0.20 1.07 -14.74
N GLY A 444 1.36 1.67 -14.50
CA GLY A 444 2.60 1.15 -15.08
C GLY A 444 2.66 1.28 -16.61
N LYS A 445 3.66 0.64 -17.21
CA LYS A 445 3.73 0.44 -18.66
C LYS A 445 2.70 -0.61 -19.08
N LEU A 446 2.00 -0.39 -20.19
CA LEU A 446 1.13 -1.40 -20.77
C LEU A 446 1.96 -2.52 -21.42
N PRO A 447 1.52 -3.79 -21.32
CA PRO A 447 2.20 -4.89 -21.97
C PRO A 447 2.10 -4.78 -23.49
N GLU A 448 3.21 -5.02 -24.17
CA GLU A 448 3.25 -5.16 -25.62
C GLU A 448 3.17 -6.65 -25.98
N ALA A 449 2.07 -7.05 -26.62
CA ALA A 449 1.91 -8.42 -27.08
C ALA A 449 2.97 -8.74 -28.15
N ARG A 450 3.69 -9.84 -27.95
CA ARG A 450 4.74 -10.35 -28.84
C ARG A 450 4.43 -11.77 -29.28
N PRO A 451 3.54 -11.97 -30.28
CA PRO A 451 3.02 -13.28 -30.67
C PRO A 451 4.10 -14.30 -31.04
N GLU A 452 5.26 -13.84 -31.52
CA GLU A 452 6.42 -14.65 -31.85
C GLU A 452 6.98 -15.42 -30.65
N LEU A 453 6.79 -14.91 -29.43
CA LEU A 453 7.21 -15.56 -28.19
C LEU A 453 6.29 -16.73 -27.79
N LYS A 454 5.09 -16.82 -28.38
CA LYS A 454 4.09 -17.87 -28.09
C LYS A 454 3.74 -18.00 -26.60
N ALA A 455 3.76 -16.89 -25.87
CA ALA A 455 3.34 -16.84 -24.47
C ALA A 455 1.81 -16.91 -24.38
N ASP A 456 1.30 -17.45 -23.27
CA ASP A 456 -0.14 -17.49 -23.02
C ASP A 456 -0.64 -16.13 -22.51
N LEU A 457 0.21 -15.41 -21.77
CA LEU A 457 -0.07 -14.07 -21.25
C LEU A 457 1.15 -13.16 -21.39
N TYR A 458 0.89 -11.85 -21.48
CA TYR A 458 1.90 -10.80 -21.61
C TYR A 458 1.71 -9.77 -20.49
N GLY A 459 2.81 -9.29 -19.96
CA GLY A 459 2.91 -8.32 -18.88
C GLY A 459 4.11 -7.41 -19.08
N THR A 460 4.56 -6.78 -17.98
CA THR A 460 5.76 -5.94 -17.93
C THR A 460 6.71 -6.41 -16.85
N CYS A 461 8.01 -6.13 -17.03
CA CYS A 461 9.04 -6.50 -16.07
C CYS A 461 8.94 -5.62 -14.81
N GLY A 462 8.63 -6.23 -13.66
CA GLY A 462 8.75 -5.58 -12.35
C GLY A 462 10.10 -5.85 -11.68
N SER A 463 10.60 -7.09 -11.87
CA SER A 463 11.90 -7.57 -11.42
C SER A 463 12.38 -8.64 -12.40
N PRO A 464 13.62 -8.56 -12.91
CA PRO A 464 14.10 -9.43 -13.99
C PRO A 464 14.35 -10.87 -13.52
N GLY A 465 14.41 -11.80 -14.48
CA GLY A 465 14.71 -13.20 -14.23
C GLY A 465 13.69 -14.17 -14.85
N MET A 466 13.92 -15.46 -14.63
CA MET A 466 13.03 -16.53 -15.08
C MET A 466 12.76 -17.49 -13.94
N ALA A 467 11.54 -17.98 -13.85
CA ALA A 467 11.15 -18.96 -12.86
C ALA A 467 10.12 -19.93 -13.41
N GLU A 468 10.09 -21.13 -12.82
CA GLU A 468 9.09 -22.15 -13.12
C GLU A 468 8.68 -22.83 -11.83
N GLY A 469 7.37 -23.04 -11.69
CA GLY A 469 6.78 -23.62 -10.48
C GLY A 469 5.26 -23.74 -10.58
N PRO A 470 4.63 -24.38 -9.59
CA PRO A 470 3.19 -24.36 -9.44
C PRO A 470 2.69 -22.94 -9.13
N ALA A 471 1.63 -22.51 -9.80
CA ALA A 471 0.97 -21.24 -9.52
C ALA A 471 0.20 -21.32 -8.20
N ARG A 472 0.29 -20.28 -7.38
CA ARG A 472 -0.53 -20.14 -6.16
C ARG A 472 -1.33 -18.85 -6.24
N LEU A 473 -2.63 -18.99 -6.47
CA LEU A 473 -3.54 -17.84 -6.48
C LEU A 473 -3.85 -17.41 -5.04
N ILE A 474 -3.59 -16.14 -4.75
CA ILE A 474 -3.84 -15.49 -3.46
C ILE A 474 -4.67 -14.24 -3.75
N PHE A 475 -5.83 -14.11 -3.10
CA PHE A 475 -6.68 -12.93 -3.26
C PHE A 475 -6.71 -12.06 -2.01
N LYS A 476 -6.40 -12.65 -0.86
CA LYS A 476 -6.46 -12.01 0.45
C LYS A 476 -5.40 -12.61 1.37
N GLU A 477 -5.09 -11.91 2.45
CA GLU A 477 -3.95 -12.25 3.30
C GLU A 477 -4.10 -13.60 3.99
N GLU A 478 -5.32 -14.00 4.33
CA GLU A 478 -5.57 -15.29 4.98
C GLU A 478 -5.26 -16.48 4.06
N ASP A 479 -5.22 -16.26 2.75
CA ASP A 479 -4.83 -17.29 1.78
C ASP A 479 -3.31 -17.55 1.80
N LEU A 480 -2.50 -16.66 2.38
CA LEU A 480 -1.04 -16.78 2.38
C LEU A 480 -0.53 -18.06 3.05
N ALA A 481 -1.29 -18.63 3.99
CA ALA A 481 -0.96 -19.90 4.62
C ALA A 481 -0.91 -21.07 3.63
N ALA A 482 -1.55 -20.95 2.45
CA ALA A 482 -1.53 -21.96 1.40
C ALA A 482 -0.23 -21.97 0.58
N VAL A 483 0.60 -20.92 0.67
CA VAL A 483 1.85 -20.77 -0.10
C VAL A 483 2.86 -21.83 0.32
N GLN A 484 3.46 -22.48 -0.69
CA GLN A 484 4.50 -23.47 -0.51
C GLN A 484 5.83 -22.97 -1.08
N GLU A 485 6.92 -23.57 -0.59
CA GLU A 485 8.26 -23.34 -1.11
C GLU A 485 8.31 -23.67 -2.61
N GLY A 486 8.79 -22.73 -3.42
CA GLY A 486 8.90 -22.88 -4.85
C GLY A 486 7.65 -22.55 -5.67
N ASP A 487 6.55 -22.11 -5.03
CA ASP A 487 5.36 -21.61 -5.73
C ASP A 487 5.70 -20.33 -6.55
N ILE A 488 4.93 -20.08 -7.61
CA ILE A 488 4.83 -18.78 -8.28
C ILE A 488 3.55 -18.12 -7.80
N LEU A 489 3.67 -17.00 -7.12
CA LEU A 489 2.52 -16.24 -6.60
C LEU A 489 1.74 -15.62 -7.76
N VAL A 490 0.41 -15.75 -7.76
CA VAL A 490 -0.49 -15.10 -8.71
C VAL A 490 -1.55 -14.31 -7.94
N SER A 491 -1.67 -13.02 -8.19
CA SER A 491 -2.63 -12.15 -7.49
C SER A 491 -3.08 -10.97 -8.37
N VAL A 492 -4.09 -10.21 -7.92
CA VAL A 492 -4.44 -8.93 -8.53
C VAL A 492 -3.34 -7.90 -8.28
N SER A 493 -2.92 -7.78 -7.02
CA SER A 493 -1.81 -6.96 -6.52
C SER A 493 -1.28 -7.56 -5.21
N THR A 494 -0.21 -7.00 -4.64
CA THR A 494 0.33 -7.42 -3.33
C THR A 494 0.35 -6.24 -2.36
N SER A 495 0.43 -6.52 -1.05
CA SER A 495 0.57 -5.51 0.01
C SER A 495 1.77 -5.81 0.91
N PRO A 496 2.28 -4.82 1.67
CA PRO A 496 3.41 -5.01 2.60
C PRO A 496 3.30 -6.18 3.56
N ALA A 497 2.07 -6.56 3.93
CA ALA A 497 1.82 -7.69 4.82
C ALA A 497 2.19 -9.06 4.20
N TRP A 498 2.45 -9.11 2.89
CA TRP A 498 2.79 -10.32 2.16
C TRP A 498 4.30 -10.54 2.08
N THR A 499 5.11 -9.54 2.46
CA THR A 499 6.58 -9.60 2.40
C THR A 499 7.19 -10.89 2.99
N PRO A 500 6.69 -11.46 4.11
CA PRO A 500 7.26 -12.70 4.66
C PRO A 500 7.23 -13.92 3.72
N ILE A 501 6.30 -13.99 2.76
CA ILE A 501 6.24 -15.12 1.81
C ILE A 501 7.18 -14.95 0.61
N PHE A 502 7.73 -13.75 0.37
CA PHE A 502 8.59 -13.49 -0.80
C PHE A 502 9.89 -14.31 -0.75
N GLY A 503 10.36 -14.69 0.44
CA GLY A 503 11.51 -15.58 0.61
C GLY A 503 11.25 -17.04 0.24
N MET A 504 9.98 -17.45 0.08
CA MET A 504 9.59 -18.83 -0.24
C MET A 504 9.27 -19.07 -1.71
N ILE A 505 8.86 -18.01 -2.41
CA ILE A 505 8.35 -18.10 -3.77
C ILE A 505 9.48 -17.93 -4.78
N LYS A 506 9.30 -18.51 -5.97
CA LYS A 506 10.26 -18.36 -7.08
C LYS A 506 9.96 -17.19 -8.00
N GLY A 507 8.77 -16.60 -7.90
CA GLY A 507 8.37 -15.48 -8.73
C GLY A 507 6.95 -15.04 -8.47
N VAL A 508 6.59 -13.91 -9.07
CA VAL A 508 5.28 -13.26 -8.89
C VAL A 508 4.68 -12.90 -10.25
N VAL A 509 3.37 -13.11 -10.37
CA VAL A 509 2.53 -12.62 -11.46
C VAL A 509 1.41 -11.78 -10.85
N VAL A 510 1.33 -10.50 -11.23
CA VAL A 510 0.22 -9.63 -10.82
C VAL A 510 -0.54 -9.06 -12.00
N ASP A 511 -1.87 -8.98 -11.85
CA ASP A 511 -2.72 -8.39 -12.88
C ASP A 511 -2.59 -6.87 -12.97
N ARG A 512 -2.19 -6.21 -11.88
CA ARG A 512 -2.03 -4.75 -11.76
C ARG A 512 -0.74 -4.38 -11.01
N GLY A 513 -0.01 -3.38 -11.52
CA GLY A 513 1.09 -2.75 -10.81
C GLY A 513 2.13 -2.10 -11.75
N GLY A 514 2.75 -1.01 -11.30
CA GLY A 514 3.88 -0.37 -11.98
C GLY A 514 5.24 -0.67 -11.35
N SER A 515 6.31 -0.10 -11.91
CA SER A 515 7.70 -0.35 -11.48
C SER A 515 8.03 0.12 -10.05
N LEU A 516 7.21 1.01 -9.49
CA LEU A 516 7.24 1.46 -8.10
C LEU A 516 6.13 0.84 -7.25
N SER A 517 5.42 -0.18 -7.74
CA SER A 517 4.49 -0.95 -6.90
C SER A 517 5.24 -1.86 -5.93
N HIS A 518 4.57 -2.22 -4.83
CA HIS A 518 5.11 -3.10 -3.80
C HIS A 518 5.66 -4.43 -4.37
N ALA A 519 4.90 -5.09 -5.27
CA ALA A 519 5.34 -6.33 -5.93
C ALA A 519 6.68 -6.16 -6.66
N ALA A 520 6.86 -5.04 -7.38
CA ALA A 520 8.07 -4.76 -8.14
C ALA A 520 9.26 -4.49 -7.21
N ILE A 521 9.07 -3.66 -6.19
CA ILE A 521 10.10 -3.26 -5.24
C ILE A 521 10.56 -4.49 -4.46
N VAL A 522 9.65 -5.19 -3.80
CA VAL A 522 10.00 -6.38 -2.99
C VAL A 522 10.56 -7.50 -3.86
N GLY A 523 10.03 -7.70 -5.07
CA GLY A 523 10.59 -8.66 -6.02
C GLY A 523 12.07 -8.41 -6.33
N ARG A 524 12.46 -7.14 -6.52
CA ARG A 524 13.86 -6.76 -6.74
C ARG A 524 14.74 -7.00 -5.51
N GLU A 525 14.25 -6.66 -4.32
CA GLU A 525 15.00 -6.83 -3.07
C GLU A 525 15.19 -8.30 -2.67
N TYR A 526 14.25 -9.17 -3.05
CA TYR A 526 14.35 -10.63 -2.89
C TYR A 526 15.05 -11.33 -4.06
N GLY A 527 15.34 -10.61 -5.15
CA GLY A 527 15.97 -11.14 -6.36
C GLY A 527 15.12 -12.18 -7.09
N ILE A 528 13.78 -12.06 -7.02
CA ILE A 528 12.85 -12.96 -7.69
C ILE A 528 12.20 -12.29 -8.91
N PRO A 529 11.92 -13.03 -10.00
CA PRO A 529 11.25 -12.49 -11.18
C PRO A 529 9.81 -12.09 -10.90
N VAL A 530 9.41 -10.93 -11.40
CA VAL A 530 8.05 -10.40 -11.28
C VAL A 530 7.52 -9.93 -12.63
N VAL A 531 6.40 -10.50 -13.05
CA VAL A 531 5.63 -10.07 -14.24
C VAL A 531 4.38 -9.32 -13.76
N MET A 532 4.26 -8.05 -14.12
CA MET A 532 3.15 -7.19 -13.72
C MET A 532 2.22 -6.87 -14.89
N ASN A 533 1.07 -6.26 -14.60
CA ASN A 533 0.11 -5.83 -15.62
C ASN A 533 -0.25 -6.94 -16.58
N VAL A 534 -0.47 -8.15 -16.06
CA VAL A 534 -0.96 -9.26 -16.88
C VAL A 534 -2.45 -9.13 -17.18
N PHE A 535 -3.18 -8.33 -16.39
CA PHE A 535 -4.63 -8.05 -16.45
C PHE A 535 -5.58 -9.26 -16.30
N GLU A 536 -5.18 -10.43 -16.76
CA GLU A 536 -6.00 -11.65 -16.86
C GLU A 536 -5.31 -12.89 -16.28
N GLY A 537 -4.21 -12.74 -15.56
CA GLY A 537 -3.49 -13.81 -14.88
C GLY A 537 -4.35 -14.50 -13.84
N THR A 538 -5.04 -13.77 -12.95
CA THR A 538 -5.89 -14.38 -11.91
C THR A 538 -7.12 -15.08 -12.47
N THR A 539 -7.55 -14.74 -13.69
CA THR A 539 -8.74 -15.33 -14.32
C THR A 539 -8.40 -16.51 -15.22
N LYS A 540 -7.19 -16.56 -15.80
CA LYS A 540 -6.75 -17.63 -16.70
C LYS A 540 -5.90 -18.71 -16.03
N ILE A 541 -5.15 -18.39 -14.98
CA ILE A 541 -4.29 -19.34 -14.28
C ILE A 541 -5.07 -19.98 -13.13
N ARG A 542 -4.90 -21.29 -12.92
CA ARG A 542 -5.51 -22.02 -11.79
C ARG A 542 -4.48 -22.32 -10.71
N SER A 543 -4.90 -22.29 -9.45
CA SER A 543 -4.02 -22.63 -8.32
C SER A 543 -3.57 -24.10 -8.44
N GLY A 544 -2.28 -24.36 -8.25
CA GLY A 544 -1.61 -25.64 -8.48
C GLY A 544 -1.14 -25.88 -9.92
N GLN A 545 -1.55 -25.08 -10.90
CA GLN A 545 -1.16 -25.24 -12.31
C GLN A 545 0.30 -24.86 -12.50
N ARG A 546 1.09 -25.68 -13.20
CA ARG A 546 2.50 -25.35 -13.45
C ARG A 546 2.61 -24.26 -14.51
N ILE A 547 3.33 -23.19 -14.17
CA ILE A 547 3.60 -22.07 -15.05
C ILE A 547 5.11 -21.78 -15.12
N ARG A 548 5.53 -21.18 -16.22
CA ARG A 548 6.86 -20.58 -16.38
C ARG A 548 6.69 -19.09 -16.63
N ILE A 549 7.49 -18.28 -15.97
CA ILE A 549 7.56 -16.84 -16.20
C ILE A 549 8.94 -16.45 -16.71
N ASP A 550 8.97 -15.53 -17.65
CA ASP A 550 10.18 -14.81 -18.06
C ASP A 550 9.90 -13.32 -17.90
N ALA A 551 10.34 -12.76 -16.78
CA ALA A 551 10.10 -11.37 -16.46
C ALA A 551 10.92 -10.42 -17.33
N ASN A 552 12.07 -10.85 -17.85
CA ASN A 552 12.86 -10.05 -18.81
C ASN A 552 12.05 -9.76 -20.09
N LEU A 553 11.20 -10.71 -20.48
CA LEU A 553 10.31 -10.59 -21.63
C LEU A 553 8.87 -10.25 -21.25
N GLY A 554 8.54 -10.13 -19.96
CA GLY A 554 7.17 -9.93 -19.48
C GLY A 554 6.22 -11.01 -19.99
N THR A 555 6.62 -12.29 -19.99
CA THR A 555 5.80 -13.39 -20.52
C THR A 555 5.47 -14.44 -19.46
N VAL A 556 4.28 -15.02 -19.58
CA VAL A 556 3.81 -16.15 -18.76
C VAL A 556 3.37 -17.29 -19.69
N PHE A 557 3.85 -18.50 -19.40
CA PHE A 557 3.54 -19.72 -20.11
C PHE A 557 2.83 -20.68 -19.17
N ILE A 558 1.67 -21.18 -19.59
CA ILE A 558 0.89 -22.20 -18.90
C ILE A 558 1.33 -23.56 -19.44
N LEU A 559 2.01 -24.34 -18.59
CA LEU A 559 2.66 -25.58 -19.03
C LEU A 559 1.69 -26.78 -19.02
N ASP A 560 0.75 -26.79 -18.09
CA ASP A 560 -0.23 -27.87 -17.93
C ASP A 560 -1.61 -27.41 -18.43
N LYS A 561 -1.85 -27.51 -19.74
CA LYS A 561 -3.08 -27.03 -20.41
C LYS A 561 -4.26 -27.97 -20.28
#